data_AF-A0A830CWS9-F1
#
_entry.id   AF-A0A830CWS9-F1
#
_cell.length_a   1.000
_cell.length_b   1.000
_cell.length_c   1.000
_cell.angle_alpha   90.00
_cell.angle_beta   90.00
_cell.angle_gamma   90.00
#
_symmetry.space_group_name_H-M   'P 1'
#
loop_
_entity.id
_entity.type
_entity.pdbx_description
1 polymer ?
#
loop_
_entity_poly.entity_id
_entity_poly.type
_entity_poly.pdbx_seq_one_letter_code
_entity_poly.pdbx_strand_id
1 'polypeptide(L)' 'MSNALYAKNKIGFVDGSIPIPEENPLELALWKRCNALVRCWLHISMEKEIRNSVKYAKTAHEI' A
#
# COMPACT_ATOMS: atom_id res chain seq x y z
N MET A 1 12.15 4.98 1.65
CA MET A 1 11.18 3.86 1.80
C MET A 1 11.26 2.84 0.67
N SER A 2 11.48 3.28 -0.57
CA SER A 2 11.64 2.43 -1.77
C SER A 2 12.51 1.18 -1.54
N ASN A 3 13.72 1.30 -1.00
CA ASN A 3 14.60 0.14 -0.77
C ASN A 3 13.99 -0.95 0.13
N ALA A 4 13.24 -0.55 1.17
CA ALA A 4 12.57 -1.49 2.07
C ALA A 4 11.38 -2.18 1.40
N LEU A 5 10.70 -1.50 0.48
CA LEU A 5 9.61 -2.08 -0.32
C LEU A 5 10.15 -3.05 -1.36
N TYR A 6 11.24 -2.72 -2.04
CA TYR A 6 11.93 -3.62 -2.97
C TYR A 6 12.42 -4.89 -2.26
N ALA A 7 13.06 -4.74 -1.09
CA ALA A 7 13.54 -5.89 -0.31
C ALA A 7 12.45 -6.87 0.13
N LYS A 8 11.18 -6.44 0.11
CA LYS A 8 10.01 -7.26 0.49
C LYS A 8 9.06 -7.54 -0.68
N ASN A 9 9.44 -7.21 -1.91
CA ASN A 9 8.61 -7.34 -3.11
C ASN A 9 7.23 -6.67 -2.96
N LYS A 10 7.20 -5.48 -2.34
CA LYS A 10 5.96 -4.71 -2.11
C LYS A 10 5.88 -3.42 -2.92
N ILE A 11 6.88 -3.12 -3.75
CA ILE A 11 6.87 -1.91 -4.58
C ILE A 11 5.63 -1.87 -5.50
N GLY A 12 5.15 -3.05 -5.92
CA GLY A 12 3.99 -3.19 -6.77
C GLY A 12 2.66 -2.67 -6.21
N PHE A 13 2.58 -2.48 -4.89
CA PHE A 13 1.42 -1.86 -4.23
C PHE A 13 1.43 -0.33 -4.33
N VAL A 14 2.59 0.28 -4.58
CA VAL A 14 2.76 1.73 -4.70
C VAL A 14 2.73 2.14 -6.18
N ASP A 15 3.39 1.39 -7.07
CA ASP A 15 3.40 1.70 -8.50
C ASP A 15 2.16 1.18 -9.26
N GLY A 16 1.35 0.33 -8.63
CA GLY A 16 0.12 -0.22 -9.21
C GLY A 16 0.31 -1.48 -10.07
N SER A 17 1.54 -2.01 -10.17
CA SER A 17 1.82 -3.25 -10.92
C SER A 17 1.22 -4.52 -10.29
N ILE A 18 0.85 -4.48 -9.01
CA ILE A 18 0.07 -5.53 -8.34
C ILE A 18 -1.41 -5.10 -8.27
N PRO A 19 -2.26 -5.51 -9.21
CA PRO A 19 -3.67 -5.13 -9.22
C PRO A 19 -4.44 -5.79 -8.08
N ILE A 20 -5.65 -5.28 -7.83
CA ILE A 20 -6.58 -5.89 -6.88
C ILE A 20 -7.07 -7.21 -7.47
N PRO A 21 -6.95 -8.35 -6.76
CA PRO A 21 -7.47 -9.63 -7.23
C PRO A 21 -9.00 -9.62 -7.19
N GLU A 22 -9.65 -9.89 -8.32
CA GLU A 22 -11.12 -9.90 -8.43
C GLU A 22 -11.73 -11.30 -8.23
N GLU A 23 -11.01 -12.35 -8.63
CA GLU A 23 -11.59 -13.70 -8.78
C GLU A 23 -11.35 -14.61 -7.57
N ASN A 24 -10.34 -14.34 -6.74
CA ASN A 24 -9.92 -15.21 -5.65
C ASN A 24 -10.04 -14.53 -4.26
N PRO A 25 -10.98 -14.96 -3.40
CA PRO A 25 -11.16 -14.38 -2.06
C PRO A 25 -9.93 -14.48 -1.15
N LEU A 26 -9.14 -15.56 -1.26
CA LEU A 26 -7.91 -15.75 -0.49
C LEU A 26 -6.84 -14.76 -0.91
N GLU A 27 -6.64 -14.60 -2.22
CA GLU A 27 -5.70 -13.63 -2.76
C GLU A 27 -6.12 -12.20 -2.43
N LEU A 28 -7.41 -11.88 -2.51
CA LEU A 28 -7.94 -10.58 -2.10
C LEU A 28 -7.68 -10.30 -0.62
N ALA A 29 -7.84 -11.29 0.27
CA ALA A 29 -7.52 -11.14 1.69
C ALA A 29 -6.03 -10.88 1.92
N LEU A 30 -5.16 -11.63 1.24
CA LEU A 30 -3.70 -11.46 1.30
C LEU A 30 -3.27 -10.09 0.74
N TRP A 31 -3.86 -9.68 -0.37
CA TRP A 31 -3.65 -8.37 -0.99
C TRP A 31 -4.03 -7.25 -0.03
N LYS A 32 -5.24 -7.31 0.57
CA LYS A 32 -5.71 -6.31 1.56
C LYS A 32 -4.75 -6.18 2.73
N ARG A 33 -4.24 -7.30 3.26
CA ARG A 33 -3.25 -7.31 4.35
C ARG A 33 -1.94 -6.62 3.93
N CYS A 34 -1.43 -6.93 2.73
CA CYS A 34 -0.20 -6.33 2.23
C CYS A 34 -0.37 -4.84 1.95
N ASN A 35 -1.46 -4.45 1.30
CA ASN A 35 -1.82 -3.05 1.04
C ASN A 35 -1.93 -2.26 2.36
N ALA A 36 -2.59 -2.80 3.38
CA ALA A 36 -2.68 -2.15 4.70
C ALA A 36 -1.30 -1.93 5.35
N LEU A 37 -0.39 -2.90 5.25
CA LEU A 37 0.96 -2.77 5.78
C LEU A 37 1.76 -1.66 5.07
N VAL A 38 1.69 -1.59 3.74
CA VAL A 38 2.38 -0.56 2.96
C VAL A 38 1.79 0.82 3.29
N ARG A 39 0.46 0.95 3.40
CA ARG A 39 -0.20 2.17 3.83
C ARG A 39 0.26 2.62 5.22
N CYS A 40 0.39 1.70 6.18
CA CYS A 40 0.92 2.02 7.51
C CYS A 40 2.37 2.53 7.44
N TRP A 41 3.23 1.91 6.65
CA TRP A 41 4.60 2.38 6.48
C TRP A 41 4.65 3.78 5.89
N LEU A 42 3.94 4.01 4.78
CA LEU A 42 3.80 5.31 4.14
C LEU A 42 3.34 6.37 5.15
N HIS A 43 2.26 6.08 5.89
CA HIS A 43 1.70 6.98 6.90
C HIS A 43 2.69 7.32 8.02
N ILE A 44 3.50 6.35 8.49
CA ILE A 44 4.52 6.58 9.53
C ILE A 44 5.68 7.42 8.99
N SER A 45 6.03 7.29 7.71
CA SER A 45 7.09 8.08 7.09
C SER A 45 6.71 9.51 6.73
N MET A 46 5.41 9.82 6.71
CA MET A 46 4.90 11.12 6.34
C MET A 46 4.82 12.08 7.53
N GLU A 47 5.11 13.34 7.27
CA GLU A 47 4.81 14.43 8.19
C GLU A 47 3.29 14.53 8.43
N LYS A 48 2.91 15.05 9.60
CA LYS A 48 1.50 15.10 10.03
C LYS A 48 0.61 15.87 9.07
N GLU A 49 1.14 16.89 8.41
CA GLU A 49 0.40 17.74 7.48
C GLU A 49 0.02 16.97 6.21
N ILE A 50 0.93 16.14 5.69
CA ILE A 50 0.73 15.30 4.51
C ILE A 50 -0.23 14.15 4.82
N ARG A 51 -0.20 13.61 6.04
CA ARG A 51 -1.11 12.52 6.43
C ARG A 51 -2.59 12.87 6.30
N ASN A 52 -2.95 14.14 6.49
CA ASN A 52 -4.33 14.58 6.39
C ASN A 52 -4.82 14.62 4.94
N SER A 53 -3.95 14.93 3.96
CA SER A 53 -4.33 14.99 2.55
C SER A 53 -4.61 13.60 1.96
N VAL A 54 -3.91 12.57 2.45
CA VAL A 54 -4.04 11.18 1.96
C VAL A 54 -4.99 10.31 2.79
N LYS A 55 -5.71 10.89 3.76
CA LYS A 55 -6.57 10.15 4.72
C LYS A 55 -7.64 9.28 4.04
N TYR A 56 -8.13 9.71 2.89
CA TYR A 56 -9.21 9.04 2.14
C TYR A 56 -8.71 8.04 1.09
N ALA A 57 -7.38 7.94 0.88
CA ALA A 57 -6.79 6.97 -0.02
C ALA A 57 -7.11 5.54 0.46
N LYS A 58 -7.72 4.75 -0.42
CA LYS A 58 -8.15 3.37 -0.15
C LYS A 58 -7.01 2.37 -0.35
N THR A 59 -6.07 2.70 -1.23
CA THR A 59 -4.91 1.86 -1.57
C THR A 59 -3.60 2.59 -1.31
N ALA A 60 -2.49 1.83 -1.23
CA ALA A 60 -1.15 2.42 -1.14
C ALA A 60 -0.74 3.14 -2.44
N HIS A 61 -1.37 2.80 -3.56
CA HIS A 61 -1.18 3.47 -4.85
C HIS A 61 -1.84 4.85 -4.91
N GLU A 62 -2.90 5.06 -4.12
CA GLU A 62 -3.62 6.33 -4.00
C GLU A 62 -3.02 7.27 -2.94
N ILE A 63 -1.98 6.84 -2.24
CA ILE A 63 -1.22 7.65 -1.25
C ILE A 63 0.00 8.26 -1.93
#